data_AF-A0A3B0UGP7-F1
#
_entry.id   AF-A0A3B0UGP7-F1
#
_cell.length_a   1.000
_cell.length_b   1.000
_cell.length_c   1.000
_cell.angle_alpha   90.00
_cell.angle_beta   90.00
_cell.angle_gamma   90.00
#
_symmetry.space_group_name_H-M   'P 1'
#
loop_
_entity.id
_entity.type
_entity.pdbx_description
1 polymer ?
#
loop_
_entity_poly.entity_id
_entity_poly.type
_entity_poly.pdbx_seq_one_letter_code
_entity_poly.pdbx_strand_id
1 'polypeptide(L)' 'MNKISIESQLGYYVKYPFEYDGRIYETLGLKRYFNQKWFASVRLKAHAANAETVEFGVGIRL' A
#
# COMPACT_ATOMS: atom_id res chain seq x y z
N MET A 1 -21.72 7.19 5.25
CA MET A 1 -21.10 8.39 5.85
C MET A 1 -19.57 8.40 5.77
N ASN A 2 -18.85 7.26 5.70
CA ASN A 2 -17.38 7.28 5.61
C ASN A 2 -16.89 6.93 4.19
N LYS A 3 -16.15 7.86 3.55
CA LYS A 3 -15.59 7.72 2.20
C LYS A 3 -14.10 7.31 2.22
N ILE A 4 -13.58 6.84 3.35
CA ILE A 4 -12.18 6.46 3.53
C ILE A 4 -12.13 4.94 3.79
N SER A 5 -11.23 4.26 3.08
CA SER A 5 -10.92 2.84 3.30
C SER A 5 -9.43 2.68 3.53
N ILE A 6 -9.06 1.88 4.52
CA ILE A 6 -7.67 1.56 4.83
C ILE A 6 -7.46 0.11 4.41
N GLU A 7 -6.38 -0.15 3.68
CA GLU A 7 -5.93 -1.49 3.31
C GLU A 7 -4.54 -1.70 3.89
N SER A 8 -4.28 -2.88 4.46
CA SER A 8 -2.93 -3.28 4.85
C SER A 8 -2.64 -4.61 4.18
N GLN A 9 -1.47 -4.75 3.58
CA GLN A 9 -1.02 -5.97 2.93
C GLN A 9 0.35 -6.33 3.49
N LEU A 10 0.50 -7.60 3.85
CA LEU A 10 1.78 -8.18 4.23
C LEU A 10 2.23 -9.07 3.08
N GLY A 11 3.46 -8.87 2.61
CA GLY A 11 4.06 -9.67 1.55
C GLY A 11 5.44 -10.17 1.92
N TYR A 12 5.82 -11.30 1.33
CA TYR A 12 7.07 -11.97 1.58
C TYR A 12 7.79 -12.23 0.26
N TYR A 13 9.07 -11.83 0.18
CA TYR A 13 9.89 -12.12 -0.99
C TYR A 13 10.38 -13.57 -0.97
N VAL A 14 9.89 -14.38 -1.92
CA VAL A 14 10.27 -15.80 -2.06
C VAL A 14 11.70 -15.98 -2.59
N LYS A 15 12.22 -15.04 -3.39
CA LYS A 15 13.55 -15.12 -4.01
C LYS A 15 14.33 -13.83 -3.71
N TYR A 16 15.48 -13.95 -3.04
CA TYR A 16 16.23 -12.83 -2.47
C TYR A 16 17.75 -13.05 -2.62
N PRO A 17 18.47 -12.33 -3.50
CA PRO A 17 19.93 -12.44 -3.64
C PRO A 17 20.70 -11.27 -2.99
N PHE A 18 20.23 -10.72 -1.85
CA PHE A 18 20.92 -9.65 -1.12
C PHE A 18 20.81 -9.81 0.41
N GLU A 19 21.90 -9.63 1.14
CA GLU A 19 21.99 -9.73 2.61
C GLU A 19 21.58 -8.41 3.31
N TYR A 20 20.40 -7.87 3.00
CA TYR A 20 19.84 -6.72 3.71
C TYR A 20 18.56 -7.12 4.45
N ASP A 21 18.75 -7.41 5.74
CA ASP A 21 17.90 -7.39 6.96
C ASP A 21 16.35 -7.48 6.94
N GLY A 22 15.66 -7.76 5.83
CA GLY A 22 14.20 -7.84 5.88
C GLY A 22 13.53 -8.38 4.62
N ARG A 23 13.15 -9.67 4.64
CA ARG A 23 12.40 -10.32 3.54
C ARG A 23 10.90 -10.01 3.55
N ILE A 24 10.42 -9.43 4.65
CA ILE A 24 9.02 -9.09 4.88
C ILE A 24 8.83 -7.62 4.56
N TYR A 25 7.87 -7.33 3.69
CA TYR A 25 7.43 -5.96 3.43
C TYR A 25 5.99 -5.79 3.88
N GLU A 26 5.71 -4.64 4.46
CA GLU A 26 4.40 -4.22 4.89
C GLU A 26 3.95 -3.11 3.95
N THR A 27 2.72 -3.19 3.44
CA THR A 27 2.15 -2.17 2.56
C THR A 27 0.88 -1.65 3.19
N LEU A 28 0.89 -0.38 3.59
CA LEU A 28 -0.24 0.32 4.15
C LEU A 28 -0.84 1.25 3.09
N GLY A 29 -2.05 0.95 2.65
CA GLY A 29 -2.81 1.75 1.70
C GLY A 29 -3.98 2.48 2.35
N LEU A 30 -4.27 3.66 1.83
CA LEU A 30 -5.43 4.47 2.19
C LEU A 30 -6.11 4.93 0.90
N LYS A 31 -7.40 4.60 0.77
CA LYS A 31 -8.27 5.02 -0.33
C LYS A 31 -9.25 6.05 0.16
N ARG A 32 -9.41 7.12 -0.61
CA ARG A 32 -10.43 8.14 -0.40
C ARG A 32 -11.34 8.21 -1.62
N TYR A 33 -12.60 7.89 -1.41
CA TYR A 33 -13.66 7.96 -2.42
C TYR A 33 -14.15 9.40 -2.53
N PHE A 34 -14.17 9.94 -3.74
CA PHE A 34 -14.82 11.22 -4.03
C PHE A 34 -16.31 10.99 -4.29
N ASN A 35 -16.61 10.00 -5.13
CA ASN A 35 -17.95 9.49 -5.44
C ASN A 35 -18.01 7.97 -5.21
N GLN A 36 -19.16 7.35 -5.48
CA GLN A 36 -19.30 5.89 -5.40
C GLN A 36 -18.34 5.14 -6.36
N LYS A 37 -17.96 5.80 -7.46
CA LYS A 37 -17.09 5.23 -8.49
C LYS A 37 -15.64 5.68 -8.36
N TRP A 38 -15.38 6.96 -8.14
CA TRP A 38 -14.01 7.49 -8.16
C TRP A 38 -13.35 7.48 -6.79
N PHE A 39 -12.12 6.95 -6.71
CA PHE A 39 -11.28 7.02 -5.52
C PHE A 39 -9.84 7.39 -5.86
N ALA A 40 -9.21 8.16 -4.98
CA ALA A 40 -7.75 8.23 -4.91
C ALA A 40 -7.25 7.19 -3.92
N SER A 41 -6.05 6.65 -4.15
CA SER A 41 -5.36 5.73 -3.27
C SER A 41 -3.95 6.23 -3.03
N VAL A 42 -3.50 6.15 -1.78
CA VAL A 42 -2.11 6.36 -1.40
C VAL A 42 -1.64 5.07 -0.73
N ARG A 43 -0.55 4.47 -1.19
CA ARG A 43 0.03 3.28 -0.58
C ARG A 43 1.44 3.57 -0.14
N LEU A 44 1.81 3.09 1.03
CA LEU A 44 3.14 3.17 1.58
C LEU A 44 3.66 1.75 1.74
N LYS A 45 4.74 1.44 1.03
CA LYS A 45 5.49 0.21 1.21
C LYS A 45 6.65 0.47 2.17
N ALA A 46 6.71 -0.33 3.23
CA ALA A 46 7.72 -0.28 4.27
C ALA A 46 8.42 -1.63 4.41
N HIS A 47 9.71 -1.58 4.70
CA HIS A 47 10.54 -2.75 4.98
C HIS A 47 11.01 -2.69 6.43
N ALA A 48 10.44 -3.56 7.27
CA ALA A 48 10.79 -3.85 8.68
C ALA A 48 10.85 -2.67 9.70
N ALA A 49 10.94 -1.41 9.25
CA ALA A 49 10.92 -0.16 10.00
C ALA A 49 11.14 1.07 9.08
N ASN A 50 11.64 0.87 7.85
CA ASN A 50 11.88 1.95 6.89
C ASN A 50 10.73 2.08 5.89
N ALA A 51 10.05 3.22 5.94
CA ALA A 51 9.09 3.66 4.94
C ALA A 51 9.84 3.98 3.64
N GLU A 52 9.77 3.08 2.65
CA GLU A 52 10.70 3.08 1.52
C GLU A 52 10.07 3.68 0.26
N THR A 53 8.79 3.43 0.02
CA THR A 53 8.13 3.90 -1.21
C THR A 53 6.70 4.33 -0.94
N VAL A 54 6.37 5.56 -1.36
CA VAL A 54 5.00 6.06 -1.41
C VAL A 54 4.51 5.98 -2.85
N GLU A 55 3.39 5.32 -3.06
CA GLU A 55 2.67 5.22 -4.31
C GLU A 55 1.38 6.05 -4.23
N PHE A 56 1.09 6.82 -5.28
CA PHE A 56 -0.16 7.53 -5.45
C PHE A 56 -0.91 6.94 -6.64
N GLY A 57 -2.21 6.78 -6.50
CA GLY A 57 -3.06 6.18 -7.53
C GLY A 57 -4.45 6.82 -7.56
N VAL A 58 -5.11 6.69 -8.70
CA VAL A 58 -6.51 7.03 -8.88
C VAL A 58 -7.19 5.86 -9.57
N GLY A 59 -8.40 5.54 -9.14
CA GLY A 59 -9.14 4.38 -9.63
C GLY A 59 -10.63 4.62 -9.72
N ILE A 60 -11.27 3.81 -10.55
CA ILE A 60 -12.72 3.79 -10.73
C ILE A 60 -13.22 2.41 -10.30
N ARG A 61 -14.15 2.39 -9.36
CA ARG A 61 -14.95 1.24 -8.96
C ARG A 61 -16.16 1.17 -9.91
N LEU A 62 -16.24 0.08 -10.68
CA LEU A 62 -17.36 -0.24 -11.57
C LEU A 62 -18.58 -0.71 -10.79
#